data_AF-A0A0Q5TFU6-F1
#
_entry.id   AF-A0A0Q5TFU6-F1
#
_cell.length_a   1.000
_cell.length_b   1.000
_cell.length_c   1.000
_cell.angle_alpha   90.00
_cell.angle_beta   90.00
_cell.angle_gamma   90.00
#
_symmetry.space_group_name_H-M   'P 1'
#
loop_
_entity.id
_entity.type
_entity.pdbx_description
1 polymer ?
#
loop_
_entity_poly.entity_id
_entity_poly.type
_entity_poly.pdbx_seq_one_letter_code
_entity_poly.pdbx_strand_id
1 'polypeptide(L)'
;MDEVIENQKIKSFFKKIELEWPGKIDRISFKTQDLVFIHLKDEISPAEFAESLMPKVNLFVDFCGPLKICFLNIDGEGSSSLVFNRVA
;
A
#
# COMPACT_ATOMS: atom_id res chain seq x y z
N MET A 1 16.55 -5.89 15.39
CA MET A 1 16.92 -4.52 14.94
C MET A 1 16.41 -4.31 13.52
N ASP A 2 16.54 -5.32 12.66
CA ASP A 2 16.04 -5.36 11.29
C ASP A 2 14.52 -5.14 11.16
N GLU A 3 13.69 -5.80 11.97
CA GLU A 3 12.23 -5.59 11.93
C GLU A 3 11.79 -4.15 12.24
N VAL A 4 12.54 -3.43 13.09
CA VAL A 4 12.22 -2.04 13.44
C VAL A 4 12.54 -1.12 12.26
N ILE A 5 13.68 -1.36 11.60
CA ILE A 5 14.09 -0.63 10.39
C ILE A 5 13.09 -0.89 9.26
N GLU A 6 12.67 -2.14 9.09
CA GLU A 6 11.72 -2.52 8.05
C GLU A 6 10.35 -1.88 8.26
N ASN A 7 9.83 -1.89 9.49
CA ASN A 7 8.59 -1.17 9.82
C ASN A 7 8.70 0.34 9.58
N GLN A 8 9.86 0.96 9.82
CA GLN A 8 10.07 2.36 9.50
C GLN A 8 10.08 2.64 8.00
N LYS A 9 10.70 1.75 7.19
CA LYS A 9 10.67 1.85 5.73
C LYS A 9 9.22 1.74 5.22
N ILE A 10 8.45 0.77 5.71
CA ILE A 10 7.05 0.55 5.34
C ILE A 10 6.20 1.80 5.67
N LYS A 11 6.31 2.33 6.89
CA LYS A 11 5.60 3.57 7.26
C LYS A 11 6.00 4.77 6.39
N SER A 12 7.29 4.91 6.08
CA SER A 12 7.79 5.97 5.21
C SER A 12 7.27 5.86 3.79
N PHE A 13 7.11 4.63 3.29
CA PHE A 13 6.52 4.35 1.99
C PHE A 13 5.05 4.77 1.93
N PHE A 14 4.23 4.39 2.90
CA PHE A 14 2.82 4.83 2.93
C PHE A 14 2.69 6.35 3.09
N LYS A 15 3.58 6.99 3.86
CA LYS A 15 3.63 8.46 3.93
C LYS A 15 3.96 9.11 2.58
N LYS A 16 4.85 8.51 1.78
CA LYS A 16 5.11 8.98 0.41
C LYS A 16 3.90 8.77 -0.49
N ILE A 17 3.19 7.65 -0.36
CA ILE A 17 1.96 7.40 -1.10
C ILE A 17 0.90 8.46 -0.78
N GLU A 18 0.69 8.81 0.49
CA GLU A 18 -0.25 9.89 0.86
C GLU A 18 0.12 11.24 0.24
N LEU A 19 1.41 11.54 0.14
CA LEU A 19 1.91 12.78 -0.46
C LEU A 19 1.79 12.81 -1.99
N GLU A 20 2.00 11.67 -2.65
CA GLU A 20 1.98 11.55 -4.11
C GLU A 20 0.55 11.49 -4.67
N TRP A 21 -0.41 10.98 -3.90
CA TRP A 21 -1.82 10.88 -4.27
C TRP A 21 -2.72 11.67 -3.30
N PRO A 22 -2.52 13.01 -3.18
CA PRO A 22 -3.28 13.81 -2.23
C PRO A 22 -4.76 13.78 -2.59
N GLY A 23 -5.59 13.48 -1.60
CA GLY A 23 -7.05 13.48 -1.74
C GLY A 23 -7.64 12.25 -2.44
N LYS A 24 -6.85 11.27 -2.87
CA LYS A 24 -7.34 9.99 -3.44
C LYS A 24 -7.47 8.88 -2.39
N ILE A 25 -6.68 8.98 -1.34
CA ILE A 25 -6.69 8.06 -0.20
C ILE A 25 -7.57 8.67 0.87
N ASP A 26 -8.50 7.87 1.37
CA ASP A 26 -9.36 8.21 2.49
C ASP A 26 -8.65 7.90 3.82
N ARG A 27 -8.15 6.66 3.94
CA ARG A 27 -7.39 6.21 5.13
C ARG A 27 -6.48 5.02 4.82
N ILE A 28 -5.45 4.85 5.63
CA ILE A 28 -4.56 3.70 5.59
C ILE A 28 -4.66 2.94 6.92
N SER A 29 -5.03 1.67 6.84
CA SER A 29 -5.21 0.78 8.00
C SER A 29 -4.16 -0.33 7.97
N PHE A 30 -3.30 -0.36 8.98
CA PHE A 30 -2.30 -1.41 9.15
C PHE A 30 -2.92 -2.55 9.97
N LYS A 31 -3.14 -3.72 9.36
CA LYS A 31 -3.70 -4.88 10.07
C LYS A 31 -2.60 -5.73 10.68
N THR A 32 -1.53 -5.96 9.95
CA THR A 32 -0.30 -6.59 10.42
C THR A 32 0.90 -5.87 9.80
N GLN A 33 2.13 -6.28 10.16
CA GLN A 33 3.35 -5.70 9.57
C GLN A 33 3.45 -5.97 8.07
N ASP A 34 2.89 -7.09 7.62
CA ASP A 34 2.85 -7.56 6.24
C ASP A 34 1.52 -7.27 5.53
N LEU A 35 0.49 -6.72 6.21
CA LEU A 35 -0.83 -6.49 5.62
C LEU A 35 -1.35 -5.09 5.89
N VAL A 36 -1.52 -4.33 4.82
CA VAL A 36 -2.01 -2.95 4.86
C VAL A 36 -3.21 -2.79 3.94
N PHE A 37 -4.21 -2.07 4.44
CA PHE A 37 -5.42 -1.70 3.71
C PHE A 37 -5.37 -0.22 3.39
N ILE A 38 -5.46 0.11 2.10
CA ILE A 38 -5.65 1.48 1.63
C ILE A 38 -7.10 1.61 1.25
N HIS A 39 -7.81 2.48 1.96
CA HIS A 39 -9.15 2.89 1.60
C HIS A 39 -9.05 4.05 0.63
N LEU A 40 -9.56 3.85 -0.56
CA LEU A 40 -9.62 4.85 -1.63
C LEU A 40 -10.96 5.58 -1.55
N LYS A 41 -10.98 6.83 -2.02
CA LYS A 41 -12.23 7.57 -2.17
C LYS A 41 -13.05 7.03 -3.34
N ASP A 42 -14.35 7.27 -3.30
CA ASP A 42 -15.38 6.74 -4.22
C ASP A 42 -15.03 6.90 -5.70
N GLU A 43 -14.37 8.01 -6.05
CA GLU A 43 -14.02 8.36 -7.42
C GLU A 43 -12.79 7.61 -7.96
N ILE A 44 -12.15 6.75 -7.15
CA ILE A 44 -10.88 6.11 -7.50
C ILE A 44 -11.05 4.61 -7.62
N SER A 45 -10.78 4.07 -8.82
CA SER A 45 -10.74 2.63 -9.04
C SER A 45 -9.54 1.99 -8.32
N PRO A 46 -9.76 0.93 -7.51
CA PRO A 46 -8.69 0.14 -6.88
C PRO A 46 -7.69 -0.42 -7.87
N ALA A 47 -8.16 -0.83 -9.05
CA ALA A 47 -7.33 -1.39 -10.10
C ALA A 47 -6.42 -0.32 -10.71
N GLU A 48 -6.98 0.83 -11.11
CA GLU A 48 -6.19 1.94 -11.68
C GLU A 48 -5.18 2.50 -10.67
N PHE A 49 -5.57 2.57 -9.38
CA PHE A 49 -4.66 2.98 -8.33
C PHE A 49 -3.50 1.99 -8.19
N ALA A 50 -3.79 0.69 -8.15
CA ALA A 50 -2.77 -0.35 -8.09
C ALA A 50 -1.82 -0.30 -9.29
N GLU A 51 -2.34 -0.13 -10.51
CA GLU A 51 -1.53 0.03 -11.73
C GLU A 51 -0.64 1.28 -11.67
N SER A 52 -1.15 2.40 -11.14
CA SER A 52 -0.37 3.63 -10.96
C SER A 52 0.71 3.50 -9.87
N LEU A 53 0.44 2.68 -8.84
CA LEU A 53 1.33 2.47 -7.71
C LEU A 53 2.46 1.49 -8.05
N MET A 54 2.16 0.43 -8.81
CA MET A 54 3.09 -0.64 -9.17
C MET A 54 4.46 -0.15 -9.69
N PRO A 55 4.57 0.76 -10.67
CA PRO A 55 5.87 1.25 -11.14
C PRO A 55 6.61 2.08 -10.09
N LYS A 56 5.87 2.74 -9.19
CA LYS A 56 6.42 3.58 -8.14
C LYS A 56 6.91 2.78 -6.94
N VAL A 57 6.30 1.62 -6.65
CA VAL A 57 6.78 0.77 -5.55
C VAL A 57 8.22 0.35 -5.77
N ASN A 58 8.58 -0.09 -6.97
CA ASN A 58 9.98 -0.44 -7.30
C ASN A 58 10.98 0.72 -7.13
N LEU A 59 10.51 1.97 -7.18
CA LEU A 59 11.35 3.16 -6.95
C LEU A 59 11.43 3.55 -5.47
N PHE A 60 10.43 3.19 -4.68
CA PHE A 60 10.30 3.65 -3.29
C PHE A 60 10.68 2.60 -2.24
N VAL A 61 10.89 1.36 -2.65
CA VAL A 61 10.89 0.22 -1.73
C VAL A 61 12.05 -0.74 -1.99
N ASP A 62 12.87 -0.89 -0.96
CA ASP A 62 13.83 -1.98 -0.75
C ASP A 62 13.43 -2.69 0.56
N PHE A 63 12.26 -3.35 0.54
CA PHE A 63 11.81 -4.22 1.65
C PHE A 63 12.39 -5.62 1.42
N CYS A 64 12.76 -6.33 2.49
CA CYS A 64 13.17 -7.73 2.41
C CYS A 64 12.00 -8.69 2.67
N GLY A 65 11.05 -8.29 3.50
CA GLY A 65 9.90 -9.09 3.91
C GLY A 65 8.69 -8.95 2.99
N PRO A 66 7.74 -9.90 3.10
CA PRO A 66 6.51 -9.89 2.32
C PRO A 66 5.61 -8.72 2.75
N LEU A 67 5.05 -8.01 1.78
CA LEU A 67 4.07 -6.96 2.04
C LEU A 67 2.88 -7.12 1.10
N LYS A 68 1.69 -7.22 1.68
CA LYS A 68 0.41 -7.25 0.99
C LYS A 68 -0.32 -5.94 1.22
N ILE A 69 -0.68 -5.29 0.12
CA ILE A 69 -1.46 -4.06 0.10
C ILE A 69 -2.80 -4.38 -0.53
N CYS A 70 -3.87 -4.18 0.23
CA CYS A 70 -5.25 -4.31 -0.24
C CYS A 70 -5.84 -2.92 -0.47
N PHE A 71 -6.33 -2.67 -1.66
CA PHE A 71 -7.09 -1.48 -2.02
C PHE A 71 -8.56 -1.78 -1.87
N LEU A 72 -9.25 -0.95 -1.09
CA LEU A 72 -10.67 -1.06 -0.81
C LEU A 72 -11.35 0.25 -1.19
N ASN A 73 -12.50 0.16 -1.84
CA ASN A 73 -13.43 1.29 -1.95
C ASN A 73 -14.13 1.55 -0.61
N ILE A 74 -14.85 2.67 -0.52
CA ILE A 74 -15.59 3.04 0.70
C ILE A 74 -16.62 1.95 1.09
N ASP A 75 -17.23 1.29 0.10
CA ASP A 75 -18.17 0.17 0.30
C ASP A 75 -17.49 -1.16 0.65
N GLY A 76 -16.16 -1.24 0.59
CA GLY A 76 -15.40 -2.46 0.87
C GLY A 76 -15.48 -3.55 -0.21
N GLU A 77 -16.25 -3.35 -1.28
CA GLU A 77 -16.44 -4.34 -2.35
C GLU A 77 -15.36 -4.29 -3.44
N GLY A 78 -14.86 -3.11 -3.77
CA GLY A 78 -13.78 -2.93 -4.76
C GLY A 78 -12.44 -3.43 -4.22
N SER A 79 -12.17 -4.72 -4.35
CA SER A 79 -10.95 -5.35 -3.82
C SER A 79 -9.92 -5.58 -4.92
N SER A 80 -8.86 -4.77 -4.94
CA SER A 80 -7.61 -5.10 -5.64
C SER A 80 -6.50 -5.29 -4.61
N SER A 81 -5.51 -6.15 -4.89
CA SER A 81 -4.39 -6.31 -3.97
C SER A 81 -3.07 -6.48 -4.70
N LEU A 82 -2.03 -5.90 -4.14
CA LEU A 82 -0.65 -6.07 -4.57
C LEU A 82 0.11 -6.82 -3.49
N VAL A 83 0.93 -7.79 -3.90
CA VAL A 83 1.79 -8.55 -3.01
C VAL A 83 3.23 -8.38 -3.48
N PHE A 84 4.08 -7.93 -2.58
CA PHE A 84 5.51 -7.69 -2.78
C PHE A 84 6.31 -8.74 -2.03
N ASN A 85 7.51 -9.08 -2.55
CA ASN A 85 8.45 -10.01 -1.93
C ASN A 85 7.81 -11.33 -1.49
N ARG A 86 7.00 -11.91 -2.37
CA ARG A 86 6.39 -13.22 -2.11
C ARG A 86 7.52 -14.24 -2.00
N VAL A 87 7.84 -14.67 -0.79
CA VAL A 87 8.73 -15.81 -0.58
C VAL A 87 7.97 -17.03 -1.10
N ALA A 88 8.44 -17.57 -2.22
CA ALA A 88 7.90 -18.80 -2.82
C ALA A 88 8.32 -20.03 -2.00
#